data_AF-A0A975Y2N7-F1
#
_entry.id   AF-A0A975Y2N7-F1
#
_cell.length_a   1.000
_cell.length_b   1.000
_cell.length_c   1.000
_cell.angle_alpha   90.00
_cell.angle_beta   90.00
_cell.angle_gamma   90.00
#
_symmetry.space_group_name_H-M   'P 1'
#
loop_
_entity.id
_entity.type
_entity.pdbx_description
1 polymer ?
#
loop_
_entity_poly.entity_id
_entity_poly.type
_entity_poly.pdbx_seq_one_letter_code
_entity_poly.pdbx_strand_id
1 'polypeptide(L)'
;MPTVVPDPSLPRAVTIYEVGPRDGLQNEKATVPTATKARFVSRLHAAGLPVVESTSFVHPKWVPQLADAADLVDALVDELGDVAREMPVLVPNERGLDRALEKGLRHIAIFGSATETFAQRNLNRSLDEQFAMFEPTVRRAREAGLDVRAYVSMCFGDPWEGGVPVEQVVDVGRRLFDLGASQLSLGDTIGTGTAGHVGALLRAFNEAGLPNESLAMHFHDTYGQALSNAVAALRHGITTFDASAGGLGGCPYAKSATGNLATEDLVWLLTGLGVEHGVDLDALVSTSAWMAGELGRPSPSAVVRAMSG
;
A
#
# COMPACT_ATOMS: atom_id res chain seq x y z
N MET A 1 15.98 -20.58 0.20
CA MET A 1 16.22 -19.40 1.07
C MET A 1 17.52 -18.72 0.69
N PRO A 2 17.60 -17.38 0.79
CA PRO A 2 18.84 -16.64 0.55
C PRO A 2 19.86 -16.88 1.68
N THR A 3 21.15 -16.78 1.35
CA THR A 3 22.20 -16.69 2.38
C THR A 3 22.03 -15.39 3.14
N VAL A 4 21.96 -15.46 4.47
CA VAL A 4 21.81 -14.27 5.33
C VAL A 4 23.18 -13.61 5.51
N VAL A 5 23.31 -12.36 5.06
CA VAL A 5 24.47 -11.50 5.26
C VAL A 5 23.97 -10.19 5.87
N PRO A 6 23.93 -10.09 7.22
CA PRO A 6 23.36 -8.92 7.89
C PRO A 6 24.11 -7.64 7.56
N ASP A 7 23.37 -6.57 7.28
CA ASP A 7 23.90 -5.21 7.18
C ASP A 7 23.56 -4.44 8.48
N PRO A 8 24.54 -4.21 9.37
CA PRO A 8 24.29 -3.60 10.69
C PRO A 8 23.91 -2.12 10.61
N SER A 9 23.97 -1.49 9.43
CA SER A 9 23.52 -0.12 9.22
C SER A 9 22.02 0.00 8.96
N LEU A 10 21.35 -1.12 8.69
CA LEU A 10 19.92 -1.15 8.40
C LEU A 10 19.07 -1.23 9.68
N PRO A 11 17.78 -0.86 9.61
CA PRO A 11 16.85 -1.11 10.70
C PRO A 11 16.81 -2.58 11.09
N ARG A 12 16.69 -2.84 12.39
CA ARG A 12 16.61 -4.22 12.90
C ARG A 12 15.39 -4.97 12.38
N ALA A 13 14.26 -4.28 12.29
CA ALA A 13 12.99 -4.85 11.91
C ALA A 13 12.22 -3.89 11.00
N VAL A 14 11.36 -4.45 10.16
CA VAL A 14 10.44 -3.71 9.30
C VAL A 14 9.02 -4.29 9.40
N THR A 15 8.05 -3.42 9.15
CA THR A 15 6.64 -3.77 8.97
C THR A 15 6.34 -3.82 7.48
N ILE A 16 5.87 -4.98 7.01
CA ILE A 16 5.31 -5.09 5.68
C ILE A 16 3.80 -4.80 5.77
N TYR A 17 3.36 -3.80 5.02
CA TYR A 17 1.96 -3.41 4.90
C TYR A 17 1.41 -4.03 3.61
N GLU A 18 0.70 -5.15 3.75
CA GLU A 18 0.21 -5.91 2.60
C GLU A 18 -1.01 -5.23 1.99
N VAL A 19 -0.90 -4.77 0.74
CA VAL A 19 -1.96 -4.06 0.02
C VAL A 19 -2.68 -4.91 -1.03
N GLY A 20 -2.28 -6.17 -1.23
CA GLY A 20 -2.79 -7.03 -2.29
C GLY A 20 -4.31 -7.19 -2.33
N PRO A 21 -5.01 -7.43 -1.20
CA PRO A 21 -6.47 -7.56 -1.20
C PRO A 21 -7.22 -6.30 -1.63
N ARG A 22 -6.65 -5.12 -1.39
CA ARG A 22 -7.22 -3.83 -1.80
C ARG A 22 -6.62 -3.35 -3.12
N ASP A 23 -5.38 -2.88 -3.10
CA ASP A 23 -4.71 -2.26 -4.24
C ASP A 23 -4.42 -3.27 -5.35
N GLY A 24 -3.98 -4.48 -4.97
CA GLY A 24 -3.67 -5.54 -5.91
C GLY A 24 -4.88 -6.00 -6.72
N LEU A 25 -6.03 -6.16 -6.06
CA LEU A 25 -7.28 -6.61 -6.71
C LEU A 25 -8.08 -5.49 -7.37
N GLN A 26 -7.85 -4.23 -7.03
CA GLN A 26 -8.64 -3.08 -7.49
C GLN A 26 -8.68 -2.95 -9.03
N ASN A 27 -7.59 -3.31 -9.72
CA ASN A 27 -7.47 -3.18 -11.17
C ASN A 27 -7.60 -4.52 -11.92
N GLU A 28 -8.04 -5.59 -11.25
CA GLU A 28 -8.28 -6.88 -11.91
C GLU A 28 -9.47 -6.81 -12.88
N LYS A 29 -9.32 -7.49 -14.02
CA LYS A 29 -10.35 -7.50 -15.08
C LYS A 29 -11.62 -8.26 -14.67
N ALA A 30 -11.44 -9.34 -13.91
CA ALA A 30 -12.53 -10.16 -13.42
C ALA A 30 -12.77 -9.84 -11.93
N THR A 31 -14.03 -9.75 -11.52
CA THR A 31 -14.39 -9.59 -10.11
C THR A 31 -14.08 -10.89 -9.36
N VAL A 32 -13.22 -10.80 -8.35
CA VAL A 32 -12.93 -11.91 -7.44
C VAL A 32 -14.09 -12.07 -6.44
N PRO A 33 -14.65 -13.27 -6.23
CA PRO A 33 -15.71 -13.50 -5.27
C PRO A 33 -15.32 -13.12 -3.84
N THR A 34 -16.28 -12.64 -3.04
CA THR A 34 -16.07 -12.22 -1.64
C THR A 34 -15.43 -13.32 -0.79
N ALA A 35 -15.89 -14.57 -0.92
CA ALA A 35 -15.32 -15.71 -0.19
C ALA A 35 -13.84 -15.97 -0.56
N THR A 36 -13.47 -15.76 -1.84
CA THR A 36 -12.08 -15.87 -2.29
C THR A 36 -11.24 -14.74 -1.70
N LYS A 37 -11.76 -13.50 -1.67
CA LYS A 37 -11.07 -12.36 -1.02
C LYS A 37 -10.87 -12.59 0.48
N ALA A 38 -11.91 -13.04 1.19
CA ALA A 38 -11.83 -13.33 2.61
C ALA A 38 -10.75 -14.39 2.89
N ARG A 39 -10.78 -15.49 2.14
CA ARG A 39 -9.76 -16.54 2.22
C ARG A 39 -8.35 -16.03 1.90
N PHE A 40 -8.21 -15.10 0.96
CA PHE A 40 -6.93 -14.49 0.63
C PHE A 40 -6.39 -13.67 1.80
N VAL A 41 -7.19 -12.77 2.37
CA VAL A 41 -6.83 -11.97 3.56
C VAL A 41 -6.47 -12.88 4.75
N SER A 42 -7.29 -13.88 5.05
CA SER A 42 -7.04 -14.81 6.17
C SER A 42 -5.74 -15.60 5.99
N ARG A 43 -5.43 -16.01 4.76
CA ARG A 43 -4.14 -16.68 4.43
C ARG A 43 -2.95 -15.75 4.58
N LEU A 44 -3.07 -14.50 4.13
CA LEU A 44 -2.02 -13.48 4.27
C LEU A 44 -1.72 -13.20 5.75
N HIS A 45 -2.78 -13.03 6.56
CA HIS A 45 -2.64 -12.87 8.00
C HIS A 45 -1.98 -14.09 8.65
N ALA A 46 -2.42 -15.31 8.28
CA ALA A 46 -1.83 -16.55 8.79
C ALA A 46 -0.37 -16.76 8.37
N ALA A 47 0.08 -16.16 7.25
CA ALA A 47 1.48 -16.13 6.83
C ALA A 47 2.33 -15.16 7.67
N GLY A 48 1.76 -14.51 8.69
CA GLY A 48 2.49 -13.64 9.61
C GLY A 48 2.57 -12.18 9.16
N LEU A 49 1.79 -11.76 8.17
CA LEU A 49 1.72 -10.34 7.78
C LEU A 49 1.01 -9.53 8.89
N PRO A 50 1.70 -8.55 9.50
CA PRO A 50 1.18 -7.83 10.66
C PRO A 50 0.06 -6.85 10.30
N VAL A 51 0.06 -6.36 9.06
CA VAL A 51 -0.94 -5.43 8.53
C VAL A 51 -1.37 -5.88 7.14
N VAL A 52 -2.67 -6.08 6.96
CA VAL A 52 -3.29 -6.45 5.68
C VAL A 52 -4.40 -5.45 5.37
N GLU A 53 -4.23 -4.64 4.34
CA GLU A 53 -5.26 -3.72 3.86
C GLU A 53 -6.35 -4.49 3.13
N SER A 54 -7.47 -4.67 3.81
CA SER A 54 -8.45 -5.68 3.45
C SER A 54 -9.34 -5.27 2.28
N THR A 55 -9.73 -3.98 2.20
CA THR A 55 -10.66 -3.48 1.18
C THR A 55 -10.73 -1.95 1.12
N SER A 56 -11.67 -1.42 0.33
CA SER A 56 -11.94 0.00 0.20
C SER A 56 -13.44 0.31 0.20
N PHE A 57 -13.85 1.29 0.99
CA PHE A 57 -15.21 1.84 1.00
C PHE A 57 -15.39 2.94 -0.06
N VAL A 58 -14.81 2.73 -1.24
CA VAL A 58 -15.05 3.55 -2.43
C VAL A 58 -16.43 3.30 -3.03
N HIS A 59 -16.89 4.24 -3.86
CA HIS A 59 -18.17 4.09 -4.53
C HIS A 59 -18.06 3.00 -5.63
N PRO A 60 -18.96 2.00 -5.65
CA PRO A 60 -18.83 0.79 -6.49
C PRO A 60 -18.88 1.09 -7.99
N LYS A 61 -19.46 2.24 -8.40
CA LYS A 61 -19.40 2.71 -9.79
C LYS A 61 -17.98 2.98 -10.29
N TRP A 62 -17.09 3.45 -9.41
CA TRP A 62 -15.70 3.78 -9.79
C TRP A 62 -14.79 2.56 -9.68
N VAL A 63 -15.01 1.72 -8.68
CA VAL A 63 -14.24 0.49 -8.45
C VAL A 63 -15.20 -0.67 -8.16
N PRO A 64 -15.76 -1.31 -9.20
CA PRO A 64 -16.67 -2.45 -9.05
C PRO A 64 -16.03 -3.63 -8.32
N GLN A 65 -14.71 -3.77 -8.42
CA GLN A 65 -13.91 -4.85 -7.81
C GLN A 65 -14.03 -4.86 -6.28
N LEU A 66 -14.33 -3.72 -5.65
CA LEU A 66 -14.40 -3.56 -4.19
C LEU A 66 -15.83 -3.23 -3.72
N ALA A 67 -16.84 -3.47 -4.56
CA ALA A 67 -18.23 -3.18 -4.23
C ALA A 67 -18.76 -3.95 -3.00
N ASP A 68 -18.20 -5.13 -2.75
CA ASP A 68 -18.51 -6.07 -1.68
C ASP A 68 -17.76 -5.80 -0.36
N ALA A 69 -17.16 -4.61 -0.20
CA ALA A 69 -16.34 -4.25 0.96
C ALA A 69 -17.00 -4.56 2.32
N ALA A 70 -18.30 -4.26 2.47
CA ALA A 70 -19.01 -4.50 3.73
C ALA A 70 -19.20 -6.00 4.00
N ASP A 71 -19.55 -6.78 2.98
CA ASP A 71 -19.75 -8.23 3.08
C ASP A 71 -18.41 -8.94 3.34
N LEU A 72 -17.32 -8.43 2.74
CA LEU A 72 -15.96 -8.92 3.00
C LEU A 72 -15.56 -8.67 4.46
N VAL A 73 -15.79 -7.47 4.98
CA VAL A 73 -15.49 -7.15 6.39
C VAL A 73 -16.31 -8.04 7.33
N ASP A 74 -17.59 -8.27 7.05
CA ASP A 74 -18.41 -9.19 7.86
C ASP A 74 -17.85 -10.61 7.86
N ALA A 75 -17.51 -11.14 6.68
CA ALA A 75 -16.90 -12.46 6.57
C ALA A 75 -15.57 -12.58 7.32
N LEU A 76 -14.75 -11.52 7.29
CA LEU A 76 -13.48 -11.48 8.03
C LEU A 76 -13.70 -11.36 9.54
N VAL A 77 -14.70 -10.61 9.99
CA VAL A 77 -15.04 -10.54 11.43
C VAL A 77 -15.57 -11.89 11.93
N ASP A 78 -16.37 -12.59 11.12
CA ASP A 78 -16.85 -13.93 11.46
C ASP A 78 -15.70 -14.95 11.59
N GLU A 79 -14.64 -14.83 10.77
CA GLU A 79 -13.49 -15.74 10.78
C GLU A 79 -12.40 -15.35 11.80
N LEU A 80 -12.04 -14.06 11.86
CA LEU A 80 -10.87 -13.55 12.58
C LEU A 80 -11.23 -12.70 13.82
N GLY A 81 -12.51 -12.44 14.06
CA GLY A 81 -12.98 -11.66 15.20
C GLY A 81 -12.44 -10.23 15.20
N ASP A 82 -11.94 -9.78 16.35
CA ASP A 82 -11.43 -8.42 16.52
C ASP A 82 -10.17 -8.12 15.67
N VAL A 83 -9.43 -9.14 15.24
CA VAL A 83 -8.27 -8.95 14.35
C VAL A 83 -8.70 -8.31 13.03
N ALA A 84 -9.87 -8.68 12.49
CA ALA A 84 -10.39 -8.07 11.27
C ALA A 84 -10.71 -6.58 11.45
N ARG A 85 -11.02 -6.12 12.67
CA ARG A 85 -11.30 -4.71 12.96
C ARG A 85 -10.04 -3.86 13.03
N GLU A 86 -8.89 -4.49 13.22
CA GLU A 86 -7.56 -3.86 13.14
C GLU A 86 -7.04 -3.77 11.69
N MET A 87 -7.69 -4.45 10.73
CA MET A 87 -7.25 -4.41 9.34
C MET A 87 -7.63 -3.07 8.69
N PRO A 88 -6.66 -2.34 8.11
CA PRO A 88 -6.95 -1.06 7.49
C PRO A 88 -7.82 -1.21 6.24
N VAL A 89 -8.61 -0.16 5.99
CA VAL A 89 -9.44 -0.03 4.79
C VAL A 89 -9.28 1.36 4.18
N LEU A 90 -9.35 1.46 2.86
CA LEU A 90 -9.32 2.76 2.19
C LEU A 90 -10.71 3.44 2.30
N VAL A 91 -10.73 4.70 2.74
CA VAL A 91 -11.94 5.50 2.96
C VAL A 91 -11.76 6.87 2.28
N PRO A 92 -12.32 7.09 1.08
CA PRO A 92 -12.08 8.34 0.34
C PRO A 92 -12.89 9.54 0.83
N ASN A 93 -13.97 9.31 1.60
CA ASN A 93 -14.90 10.35 2.02
C ASN A 93 -15.75 9.90 3.23
N GLU A 94 -16.52 10.84 3.78
CA GLU A 94 -17.37 10.64 4.95
C GLU A 94 -18.38 9.49 4.81
N ARG A 95 -18.93 9.21 3.62
CA ARG A 95 -19.85 8.08 3.44
C ARG A 95 -19.14 6.74 3.57
N GLY A 96 -17.88 6.67 3.12
CA GLY A 96 -17.05 5.50 3.36
C GLY A 96 -16.70 5.36 4.84
N LEU A 97 -16.48 6.49 5.53
CA LEU A 97 -16.20 6.51 6.96
C LEU A 97 -17.39 6.01 7.78
N ASP A 98 -18.60 6.46 7.45
CA ASP A 98 -19.82 6.00 8.13
C ASP A 98 -19.91 4.46 8.08
N ARG A 99 -19.66 3.87 6.90
CA ARG A 99 -19.64 2.41 6.71
C ARG A 99 -18.52 1.73 7.51
N ALA A 100 -17.32 2.32 7.55
CA ALA A 100 -16.21 1.79 8.33
C ALA A 100 -16.50 1.82 9.84
N LEU A 101 -17.11 2.89 10.34
CA LEU A 101 -17.54 3.05 11.74
C LEU A 101 -18.66 2.09 12.11
N GLU A 102 -19.65 1.89 11.24
CA GLU A 102 -20.71 0.88 11.41
C GLU A 102 -20.13 -0.53 11.56
N LYS A 103 -19.04 -0.83 10.85
CA LYS A 103 -18.29 -2.09 10.97
C LYS A 103 -17.28 -2.10 12.12
N GLY A 104 -17.18 -1.04 12.91
CA GLY A 104 -16.28 -0.95 14.06
C GLY A 104 -14.80 -1.09 13.71
N LEU A 105 -14.41 -0.65 12.51
CA LEU A 105 -13.02 -0.64 12.05
C LEU A 105 -12.22 0.45 12.77
N ARG A 106 -10.94 0.19 13.01
CA ARG A 106 -10.06 1.06 13.83
C ARG A 106 -9.00 1.79 13.01
N HIS A 107 -8.74 1.34 11.79
CA HIS A 107 -7.71 1.91 10.91
C HIS A 107 -8.30 2.21 9.54
N ILE A 108 -8.09 3.43 9.08
CA ILE A 108 -8.48 3.84 7.73
C ILE A 108 -7.30 4.46 6.99
N ALA A 109 -7.38 4.44 5.67
CA ALA A 109 -6.46 5.18 4.82
C ALA A 109 -7.23 6.17 3.92
N ILE A 110 -6.70 7.38 3.78
CA ILE A 110 -7.09 8.32 2.71
C ILE A 110 -6.02 8.30 1.62
N PHE A 111 -6.33 8.81 0.43
CA PHE A 111 -5.35 8.90 -0.65
C PHE A 111 -5.43 10.26 -1.35
N GLY A 112 -4.30 10.96 -1.44
CA GLY A 112 -4.14 12.21 -2.18
C GLY A 112 -3.11 12.08 -3.29
N SER A 113 -3.17 12.98 -4.26
CA SER A 113 -2.15 13.11 -5.30
C SER A 113 -1.16 14.21 -4.97
N ALA A 114 0.10 14.05 -5.38
CA ALA A 114 1.08 15.14 -5.37
C ALA A 114 0.87 16.14 -6.52
N THR A 115 0.23 15.74 -7.62
CA THR A 115 0.09 16.52 -8.86
C THR A 115 -1.35 16.90 -9.18
N GLU A 116 -1.53 18.05 -9.83
CA GLU A 116 -2.83 18.63 -10.20
C GLU A 116 -3.54 17.77 -11.24
N THR A 117 -2.84 17.36 -12.30
CA THR A 117 -3.40 16.61 -13.41
C THR A 117 -3.87 15.23 -12.98
N PHE A 118 -3.13 14.54 -12.11
CA PHE A 118 -3.55 13.26 -11.56
C PHE A 118 -4.71 13.43 -10.58
N ALA A 119 -4.72 14.48 -9.74
CA ALA A 119 -5.87 14.80 -8.90
C ALA A 119 -7.15 15.00 -9.75
N GLN A 120 -7.07 15.78 -10.82
CA GLN A 120 -8.19 16.05 -11.71
C GLN A 120 -8.68 14.77 -12.40
N ARG A 121 -7.78 13.91 -12.87
CA ARG A 121 -8.18 12.68 -13.57
C ARG A 121 -8.69 11.59 -12.64
N ASN A 122 -8.11 11.46 -11.46
CA ASN A 122 -8.40 10.36 -10.53
C ASN A 122 -9.52 10.70 -9.55
N LEU A 123 -9.56 11.96 -9.07
CA LEU A 123 -10.53 12.44 -8.09
C LEU A 123 -11.57 13.39 -8.68
N ASN A 124 -11.39 13.87 -9.93
CA ASN A 124 -12.23 14.92 -10.52
C ASN A 124 -12.25 16.19 -9.66
N ARG A 125 -11.07 16.54 -9.13
CA ARG A 125 -10.79 17.63 -8.18
C ARG A 125 -9.41 18.21 -8.40
N SER A 126 -9.23 19.47 -8.01
CA SER A 126 -7.89 20.07 -7.94
C SER A 126 -7.07 19.54 -6.77
N LEU A 127 -5.77 19.84 -6.79
CA LEU A 127 -4.87 19.53 -5.69
C LEU A 127 -5.34 20.18 -4.38
N ASP A 128 -5.94 21.37 -4.42
CA ASP A 128 -6.46 22.01 -3.20
C ASP A 128 -7.82 21.44 -2.77
N GLU A 129 -8.69 21.15 -3.73
CA GLU A 129 -10.03 20.61 -3.45
C GLU A 129 -9.99 19.21 -2.82
N GLN A 130 -8.95 18.39 -3.10
CA GLN A 130 -8.82 17.08 -2.45
C GLN A 130 -8.69 17.21 -0.92
N PHE A 131 -7.99 18.24 -0.43
CA PHE A 131 -7.82 18.44 1.02
C PHE A 131 -9.13 18.84 1.70
N ALA A 132 -9.93 19.68 1.04
CA ALA A 132 -11.26 20.04 1.54
C ALA A 132 -12.20 18.82 1.65
N MET A 133 -11.97 17.78 0.85
CA MET A 133 -12.68 16.51 0.93
C MET A 133 -12.14 15.61 2.05
N PHE A 134 -10.83 15.61 2.29
CA PHE A 134 -10.21 14.79 3.33
C PHE A 134 -10.46 15.34 4.73
N GLU A 135 -10.38 16.66 4.92
CA GLU A 135 -10.51 17.33 6.22
C GLU A 135 -11.70 16.85 7.06
N PRO A 136 -12.97 16.87 6.58
CA PRO A 136 -14.09 16.40 7.38
C PRO A 136 -14.00 14.90 7.70
N THR A 137 -13.47 14.10 6.78
CA THR A 137 -13.30 12.64 6.95
C THR A 137 -12.25 12.34 8.01
N VAL A 138 -11.06 12.94 7.90
CA VAL A 138 -9.95 12.74 8.85
C VAL A 138 -10.33 13.24 10.23
N ARG A 139 -10.90 14.45 10.33
CA ARG A 139 -11.34 15.02 11.61
C ARG A 139 -12.31 14.09 12.33
N ARG A 140 -13.37 13.62 11.63
CA ARG A 140 -14.37 12.71 12.22
C ARG A 140 -13.77 11.35 12.59
N ALA A 141 -12.85 10.81 11.78
CA ALA A 141 -12.17 9.55 12.10
C ALA A 141 -11.35 9.68 13.39
N ARG A 142 -10.59 10.77 13.54
CA ARG A 142 -9.80 11.06 14.75
C ARG A 142 -10.68 11.30 15.98
N GLU A 143 -11.80 12.03 15.83
CA GLU A 143 -12.80 12.22 16.88
C GLU A 143 -13.43 10.90 17.35
N ALA A 144 -13.58 9.94 16.43
CA ALA A 144 -14.04 8.58 16.73
C ALA A 144 -12.92 7.64 17.23
N GLY A 145 -11.68 8.13 17.35
CA GLY A 145 -10.54 7.37 17.87
C GLY A 145 -9.86 6.44 16.87
N LEU A 146 -10.13 6.58 15.57
CA LEU A 146 -9.49 5.77 14.53
C LEU A 146 -8.07 6.28 14.25
N ASP A 147 -7.19 5.34 13.86
CA ASP A 147 -5.93 5.69 13.22
C ASP A 147 -6.15 6.00 11.74
N VAL A 148 -5.43 7.01 11.23
CA VAL A 148 -5.58 7.48 9.86
C VAL A 148 -4.24 7.46 9.17
N ARG A 149 -4.10 6.60 8.16
CA ARG A 149 -2.97 6.60 7.23
C ARG A 149 -3.29 7.47 6.02
N ALA A 150 -2.29 8.06 5.38
CA ALA A 150 -2.49 8.79 4.14
C ALA A 150 -1.51 8.33 3.05
N TYR A 151 -2.04 8.02 1.87
CA TYR A 151 -1.26 7.76 0.66
C TYR A 151 -0.99 9.06 -0.10
N VAL A 152 0.23 9.20 -0.63
CA VAL A 152 0.60 10.28 -1.56
C VAL A 152 1.03 9.66 -2.88
N SER A 153 0.20 9.77 -3.92
CA SER A 153 0.56 9.28 -5.27
C SER A 153 1.42 10.28 -6.05
N MET A 154 2.07 9.80 -7.11
CA MET A 154 2.93 10.60 -8.00
C MET A 154 4.13 11.24 -7.29
N CYS A 155 4.66 10.63 -6.23
CA CYS A 155 5.80 11.19 -5.49
C CYS A 155 7.10 11.24 -6.31
N PHE A 156 7.20 10.40 -7.35
CA PHE A 156 8.46 10.15 -8.07
C PHE A 156 8.38 10.49 -9.56
N GLY A 157 7.23 10.99 -10.02
CA GLY A 157 6.91 11.22 -11.41
C GLY A 157 5.42 11.10 -11.67
N ASP A 158 4.97 11.79 -12.72
CA ASP A 158 3.59 11.79 -13.18
C ASP A 158 3.55 11.47 -14.68
N PRO A 159 2.62 10.61 -15.16
CA PRO A 159 2.56 10.20 -16.55
C PRO A 159 2.16 11.33 -17.52
N TRP A 160 1.69 12.46 -17.01
CA TRP A 160 1.24 13.63 -17.77
C TRP A 160 2.09 14.87 -17.51
N GLU A 161 2.49 15.11 -16.27
CA GLU A 161 3.31 16.28 -15.88
C GLU A 161 4.82 15.99 -15.94
N GLY A 162 5.22 14.72 -16.00
CA GLY A 162 6.62 14.33 -16.05
C GLY A 162 7.27 14.37 -14.65
N GLY A 163 8.37 15.12 -14.51
CA GLY A 163 9.08 15.22 -13.24
C GLY A 163 8.27 16.01 -12.21
N VAL A 164 8.09 15.45 -11.01
CA VAL A 164 7.40 16.10 -9.90
C VAL A 164 8.43 16.69 -8.94
N PRO A 165 8.39 18.00 -8.63
CA PRO A 165 9.32 18.61 -7.68
C PRO A 165 9.20 17.98 -6.28
N VAL A 166 10.34 17.71 -5.63
CA VAL A 166 10.37 17.12 -4.29
C VAL A 166 9.64 17.99 -3.27
N GLU A 167 9.80 19.31 -3.38
CA GLU A 167 9.17 20.28 -2.49
C GLU A 167 7.64 20.21 -2.58
N GLN A 168 7.09 20.01 -3.78
CA GLN A 168 5.65 19.84 -3.98
C GLN A 168 5.11 18.58 -3.29
N VAL A 169 5.86 17.47 -3.37
CA VAL A 169 5.51 16.23 -2.67
C VAL A 169 5.55 16.41 -1.16
N VAL A 170 6.57 17.11 -0.66
CA VAL A 170 6.71 17.44 0.77
C VAL A 170 5.56 18.33 1.23
N ASP A 171 5.19 19.36 0.48
CA ASP A 171 4.08 20.25 0.81
C ASP A 171 2.75 19.48 0.90
N VAL A 172 2.49 18.59 -0.04
CA VAL A 172 1.28 17.73 -0.02
C VAL A 172 1.31 16.78 1.17
N GLY A 173 2.44 16.12 1.43
CA GLY A 173 2.59 15.21 2.56
C GLY A 173 2.41 15.91 3.90
N ARG A 174 3.01 17.11 4.08
CA ARG A 174 2.82 17.95 5.27
C ARG A 174 1.35 18.28 5.51
N ARG A 175 0.64 18.71 4.46
CA ARG A 175 -0.80 19.03 4.57
C ARG A 175 -1.60 17.81 5.02
N LEU A 176 -1.32 16.62 4.51
CA LEU A 176 -2.00 15.39 4.95
C LEU A 176 -1.66 15.02 6.41
N PHE A 177 -0.40 15.20 6.81
CA PHE A 177 0.03 14.97 8.19
C PHE A 177 -0.63 15.97 9.16
N ASP A 178 -0.67 17.25 8.79
CA ASP A 178 -1.30 18.34 9.57
C ASP A 178 -2.82 18.13 9.72
N LEU A 179 -3.48 17.44 8.77
CA LEU A 179 -4.89 17.04 8.91
C LEU A 179 -5.10 15.98 10.00
N GLY A 180 -4.06 15.25 10.41
CA GLY A 180 -4.10 14.24 11.45
C GLY A 180 -3.76 12.83 11.00
N ALA A 181 -3.13 12.66 9.83
CA ALA A 181 -2.59 11.36 9.43
C ALA A 181 -1.42 10.97 10.37
N SER A 182 -1.40 9.72 10.82
CA SER A 182 -0.35 9.16 11.68
C SER A 182 0.89 8.71 10.89
N GLN A 183 0.69 8.29 9.65
CA GLN A 183 1.74 7.84 8.74
C GLN A 183 1.42 8.21 7.28
N LEU A 184 2.43 8.65 6.54
CA LEU A 184 2.38 8.90 5.10
C LEU A 184 3.00 7.74 4.32
N SER A 185 2.27 7.14 3.39
CA SER A 185 2.80 6.20 2.42
C SER A 185 3.13 6.92 1.11
N LEU A 186 4.43 7.06 0.82
CA LEU A 186 4.96 7.79 -0.33
C LEU A 186 5.01 6.86 -1.55
N GLY A 187 4.15 7.13 -2.53
CA GLY A 187 3.89 6.25 -3.67
C GLY A 187 4.68 6.60 -4.93
N ASP A 188 5.53 5.68 -5.38
CA ASP A 188 6.03 5.60 -6.77
C ASP A 188 5.03 4.84 -7.64
N THR A 189 3.89 5.46 -7.87
CA THR A 189 2.71 4.83 -8.50
C THR A 189 2.94 4.38 -9.95
N ILE A 190 3.93 4.95 -10.64
CA ILE A 190 4.29 4.57 -12.02
C ILE A 190 5.64 3.84 -12.10
N GLY A 191 6.29 3.61 -10.96
CA GLY A 191 7.53 2.84 -10.87
C GLY A 191 8.74 3.50 -11.52
N THR A 192 8.75 4.82 -11.67
CA THR A 192 9.83 5.57 -12.35
C THR A 192 10.91 6.09 -11.39
N GLY A 193 10.66 5.99 -10.08
CA GLY A 193 11.59 6.38 -9.04
C GLY A 193 12.90 5.59 -9.12
N THR A 194 13.98 6.22 -8.69
CA THR A 194 15.30 5.58 -8.55
C THR A 194 15.85 5.81 -7.15
N ALA A 195 16.84 5.01 -6.74
CA ALA A 195 17.40 5.06 -5.40
C ALA A 195 17.88 6.47 -4.98
N GLY A 196 18.43 7.24 -5.92
CA GLY A 196 18.82 8.64 -5.67
C GLY A 196 17.62 9.56 -5.41
N HIS A 197 16.51 9.36 -6.12
CA HIS A 197 15.26 10.09 -5.93
C HIS A 197 14.66 9.78 -4.55
N VAL A 198 14.64 8.50 -4.15
CA VAL A 198 14.20 8.08 -2.80
C VAL A 198 14.98 8.80 -1.72
N GLY A 199 16.31 8.80 -1.79
CA GLY A 199 17.12 9.49 -0.80
C GLY A 199 16.91 11.01 -0.76
N ALA A 200 16.69 11.64 -1.92
CA ALA A 200 16.39 13.08 -1.97
C ALA A 200 15.04 13.41 -1.32
N LEU A 201 14.00 12.63 -1.63
CA LEU A 201 12.66 12.83 -1.08
C LEU A 201 12.64 12.64 0.44
N LEU A 202 13.25 11.57 0.94
CA LEU A 202 13.29 11.28 2.39
C LEU A 202 14.04 12.35 3.17
N ARG A 203 15.19 12.84 2.65
CA ARG A 203 15.90 13.96 3.28
C ARG A 203 15.04 15.21 3.35
N ALA A 204 14.33 15.54 2.27
CA ALA A 204 13.47 16.72 2.24
C ALA A 204 12.30 16.63 3.24
N PHE A 205 11.69 15.45 3.40
CA PHE A 205 10.68 15.22 4.45
C PHE A 205 11.26 15.38 5.86
N ASN A 206 12.46 14.82 6.12
CA ASN A 206 13.11 14.98 7.42
C ASN A 206 13.48 16.44 7.71
N GLU A 207 14.00 17.17 6.71
CA GLU A 207 14.29 18.62 6.80
C GLU A 207 13.02 19.44 7.06
N ALA A 208 11.87 18.99 6.54
CA ALA A 208 10.57 19.58 6.80
C ALA A 208 9.96 19.20 8.17
N GLY A 209 10.65 18.38 8.97
CA GLY A 209 10.25 18.01 10.32
C GLY A 209 9.42 16.73 10.42
N LEU A 210 9.28 15.95 9.34
CA LEU A 210 8.61 14.65 9.39
C LEU A 210 9.64 13.54 9.63
N PRO A 211 9.58 12.85 10.78
CA PRO A 211 10.54 11.81 11.09
C PRO A 211 10.23 10.52 10.32
N ASN A 212 11.22 9.65 10.13
CA ASN A 212 11.09 8.43 9.32
C ASN A 212 10.00 7.49 9.82
N GLU A 213 9.71 7.48 11.11
CA GLU A 213 8.66 6.65 11.72
C GLU A 213 7.26 7.04 11.24
N SER A 214 7.09 8.28 10.79
CA SER A 214 5.85 8.79 10.17
C SER A 214 5.78 8.53 8.66
N LEU A 215 6.80 7.91 8.07
CA LEU A 215 6.92 7.68 6.63
C LEU A 215 6.94 6.19 6.32
N ALA A 216 6.30 5.83 5.23
CA ALA A 216 6.33 4.52 4.62
C ALA A 216 6.57 4.67 3.12
N MET A 217 7.07 3.60 2.49
CA MET A 217 7.29 3.59 1.04
C MET A 217 6.35 2.62 0.34
N HIS A 218 5.79 3.07 -0.79
CA HIS A 218 4.99 2.26 -1.68
C HIS A 218 5.58 2.33 -3.09
N PHE A 219 6.25 1.25 -3.49
CA PHE A 219 6.94 1.20 -4.79
C PHE A 219 6.23 0.27 -5.75
N HIS A 220 5.97 0.75 -6.97
CA HIS A 220 5.65 -0.12 -8.09
C HIS A 220 6.92 -0.59 -8.79
N ASP A 221 6.88 -1.80 -9.33
CA ASP A 221 8.00 -2.43 -10.03
C ASP A 221 7.85 -2.38 -11.56
N THR A 222 7.15 -1.36 -12.06
CA THR A 222 6.89 -1.15 -13.50
C THR A 222 8.17 -1.12 -14.34
N TYR A 223 9.28 -0.63 -13.78
CA TYR A 223 10.59 -0.52 -14.43
C TYR A 223 11.70 -1.29 -13.68
N GLY A 224 11.35 -2.25 -12.82
CA GLY A 224 12.34 -3.07 -12.09
C GLY A 224 13.14 -2.30 -11.03
N GLN A 225 12.59 -1.20 -10.51
CA GLN A 225 13.26 -0.32 -9.55
C GLN A 225 12.81 -0.55 -8.10
N ALA A 226 11.75 -1.34 -7.85
CA ALA A 226 11.12 -1.33 -6.54
C ALA A 226 12.02 -1.86 -5.42
N LEU A 227 12.75 -2.96 -5.64
CA LEU A 227 13.68 -3.48 -4.63
C LEU A 227 14.91 -2.58 -4.43
N SER A 228 15.44 -1.95 -5.49
CA SER A 228 16.56 -1.02 -5.35
C SER A 228 16.16 0.24 -4.58
N ASN A 229 14.93 0.72 -4.82
CA ASN A 229 14.30 1.82 -4.08
C ASN A 229 14.01 1.42 -2.62
N ALA A 230 13.57 0.19 -2.36
CA ALA A 230 13.38 -0.34 -1.01
C ALA A 230 14.70 -0.37 -0.22
N VAL A 231 15.80 -0.85 -0.82
CA VAL A 231 17.14 -0.82 -0.19
C VAL A 231 17.58 0.61 0.11
N ALA A 232 17.32 1.55 -0.80
CA ALA A 232 17.63 2.96 -0.57
C ALA A 232 16.85 3.52 0.64
N ALA A 233 15.55 3.25 0.73
CA ALA A 233 14.72 3.66 1.85
C ALA A 233 15.13 3.00 3.18
N LEU A 234 15.50 1.71 3.18
CA LEU A 234 16.03 1.01 4.35
C LEU A 234 17.28 1.70 4.89
N ARG A 235 18.23 2.06 4.01
CA ARG A 235 19.45 2.80 4.39
C ARG A 235 19.18 4.19 4.93
N HIS A 236 18.04 4.77 4.57
CA HIS A 236 17.55 6.02 5.13
C HIS A 236 16.79 5.84 6.45
N GLY A 237 16.61 4.61 6.92
CA GLY A 237 15.97 4.30 8.20
C GLY A 237 14.46 4.07 8.13
N ILE A 238 13.88 3.93 6.92
CA ILE A 238 12.46 3.60 6.79
C ILE A 238 12.21 2.16 7.24
N THR A 239 11.14 1.98 8.02
CA THR A 239 10.76 0.71 8.62
C THR A 239 9.41 0.17 8.16
N THR A 240 8.66 0.89 7.32
CA THR A 240 7.36 0.43 6.79
C THR A 240 7.35 0.45 5.28
N PHE A 241 6.98 -0.68 4.68
CA PHE A 241 6.94 -0.87 3.23
C PHE A 241 5.63 -1.48 2.80
N ASP A 242 5.01 -0.86 1.80
CA ASP A 242 3.83 -1.41 1.15
C ASP A 242 4.26 -2.37 0.05
N ALA A 243 3.66 -3.55 0.04
CA ALA A 243 3.90 -4.57 -0.97
C ALA A 243 2.61 -5.36 -1.22
N SER A 244 2.55 -6.02 -2.37
CA SER A 244 1.41 -6.85 -2.74
C SER A 244 1.85 -8.30 -2.95
N ALA A 245 1.18 -9.24 -2.28
CA ALA A 245 1.44 -10.66 -2.43
C ALA A 245 1.30 -11.08 -3.89
N GLY A 246 2.27 -11.85 -4.39
CA GLY A 246 2.38 -12.26 -5.78
C GLY A 246 2.72 -11.12 -6.75
N GLY A 247 2.92 -9.88 -6.28
CA GLY A 247 3.04 -8.70 -7.14
C GLY A 247 1.73 -8.33 -7.84
N LEU A 248 0.59 -8.55 -7.17
CA LEU A 248 -0.72 -8.15 -7.69
C LEU A 248 -0.82 -6.62 -7.85
N GLY A 249 -1.77 -6.21 -8.69
CA GLY A 249 -1.97 -4.82 -9.07
C GLY A 249 -1.30 -4.46 -10.38
N GLY A 250 -1.33 -3.17 -10.66
CA GLY A 250 -0.95 -2.60 -11.95
C GLY A 250 -1.55 -1.21 -12.07
N CYS A 251 -0.80 -0.28 -12.64
CA CYS A 251 -1.33 1.04 -12.92
C CYS A 251 -2.08 1.01 -14.27
N PRO A 252 -3.39 1.33 -14.34
CA PRO A 252 -4.12 1.34 -15.61
C PRO A 252 -3.53 2.34 -16.62
N TYR A 253 -2.73 3.30 -16.14
CA TYR A 253 -2.05 4.31 -16.96
C TYR A 253 -0.64 3.90 -17.39
N ALA A 254 -0.02 2.95 -16.70
CA ALA A 254 1.24 2.34 -17.15
C ALA A 254 0.89 1.20 -18.12
N LYS A 255 1.25 1.32 -19.40
CA LYS A 255 1.04 0.28 -20.42
C LYS A 255 1.87 -1.01 -20.17
N SER A 256 2.52 -1.13 -19.01
CA SER A 256 3.45 -2.18 -18.61
C SER A 256 2.78 -3.17 -17.65
N ALA A 257 3.30 -4.40 -17.64
CA ALA A 257 2.70 -5.58 -17.02
C ALA A 257 2.94 -5.73 -15.51
N THR A 258 3.71 -4.86 -14.86
CA THR A 258 4.06 -4.96 -13.44
C THR A 258 3.49 -3.80 -12.62
N GLY A 259 2.83 -4.15 -11.51
CA GLY A 259 2.20 -3.24 -10.55
C GLY A 259 3.06 -3.05 -9.30
N ASN A 260 2.51 -3.39 -8.14
CA ASN A 260 3.17 -3.29 -6.85
C ASN A 260 4.45 -4.15 -6.77
N LEU A 261 5.37 -3.73 -5.90
CA LEU A 261 6.42 -4.61 -5.40
C LEU A 261 5.82 -5.90 -4.83
N ALA A 262 6.31 -7.05 -5.28
CA ALA A 262 5.89 -8.34 -4.75
C ALA A 262 6.35 -8.52 -3.29
N THR A 263 5.43 -8.90 -2.40
CA THR A 263 5.72 -9.13 -0.98
C THR A 263 6.77 -10.23 -0.79
N GLU A 264 6.75 -11.28 -1.60
CA GLU A 264 7.72 -12.38 -1.53
C GLU A 264 9.13 -11.92 -1.92
N ASP A 265 9.23 -11.08 -2.94
CA ASP A 265 10.50 -10.55 -3.43
C ASP A 265 11.11 -9.61 -2.37
N LEU A 266 10.27 -8.83 -1.67
CA LEU A 266 10.67 -8.01 -0.51
C LEU A 266 11.09 -8.88 0.68
N VAL A 267 10.32 -9.91 1.04
CA VAL A 267 10.66 -10.83 2.13
C VAL A 267 11.99 -11.53 1.87
N TRP A 268 12.22 -11.97 0.63
CA TRP A 268 13.50 -12.57 0.24
C TRP A 268 14.67 -11.60 0.43
N LEU A 269 14.52 -10.35 -0.01
CA LEU A 269 15.52 -9.30 0.20
C LEU A 269 15.79 -9.08 1.71
N LEU A 270 14.75 -8.87 2.50
CA LEU A 270 14.87 -8.59 3.94
C LEU A 270 15.51 -9.74 4.71
N THR A 271 15.10 -10.99 4.41
CA THR A 271 15.73 -12.19 4.97
C THR A 271 17.22 -12.23 4.67
N GLY A 272 17.59 -12.00 3.40
CA GLY A 272 19.00 -11.99 2.97
C GLY A 272 19.82 -10.89 3.65
N LEU A 273 19.21 -9.72 3.91
CA LEU A 273 19.82 -8.61 4.64
C LEU A 273 19.80 -8.77 6.17
N GLY A 274 19.22 -9.85 6.69
CA GLY A 274 19.10 -10.10 8.12
C GLY A 274 18.15 -9.15 8.86
N VAL A 275 17.20 -8.55 8.15
CA VAL A 275 16.18 -7.64 8.73
C VAL A 275 14.97 -8.45 9.17
N GLU A 276 14.53 -8.30 10.42
CA GLU A 276 13.37 -9.00 10.97
C GLU A 276 12.06 -8.49 10.32
N HIS A 277 11.18 -9.40 9.88
CA HIS A 277 9.87 -9.05 9.30
C HIS A 277 8.71 -9.96 9.74
N GLY A 278 9.01 -11.13 10.33
CA GLY A 278 7.99 -12.02 10.94
C GLY A 278 7.14 -12.86 9.99
N VAL A 279 7.36 -12.76 8.68
CA VAL A 279 6.56 -13.43 7.64
C VAL A 279 7.11 -14.82 7.30
N ASP A 280 6.22 -15.82 7.24
CA ASP A 280 6.49 -17.16 6.71
C ASP A 280 6.44 -17.12 5.17
N LEU A 281 7.62 -17.20 4.54
CA LEU A 281 7.75 -17.12 3.09
C LEU A 281 7.10 -18.30 2.37
N ASP A 282 7.14 -19.52 2.92
CA ASP A 282 6.57 -20.69 2.25
C ASP A 282 5.04 -20.60 2.24
N ALA A 283 4.45 -20.18 3.36
CA ALA A 283 3.01 -19.92 3.46
C ALA A 283 2.57 -18.76 2.53
N LEU A 284 3.36 -17.70 2.44
CA LEU A 284 3.11 -16.57 1.55
C LEU A 284 3.18 -17.00 0.07
N VAL A 285 4.23 -17.72 -0.33
CA VAL A 285 4.37 -18.24 -1.70
C VAL A 285 3.20 -19.15 -2.06
N SER A 286 2.79 -20.06 -1.17
CA SER A 286 1.63 -20.92 -1.38
C SER A 286 0.33 -20.12 -1.56
N THR A 287 0.16 -19.06 -0.77
CA THR A 287 -1.00 -18.15 -0.84
C THR A 287 -1.06 -17.43 -2.19
N SER A 288 0.07 -16.89 -2.65
CA SER A 288 0.16 -16.18 -3.92
C SER A 288 0.05 -17.09 -5.13
N ALA A 289 0.60 -18.30 -5.07
CA ALA A 289 0.41 -19.31 -6.11
C ALA A 289 -1.06 -19.73 -6.22
N TRP A 290 -1.75 -19.90 -5.09
CA TRP A 290 -3.19 -20.17 -5.08
C TRP A 290 -3.99 -19.01 -5.68
N MET A 291 -3.73 -17.76 -5.27
CA MET A 291 -4.44 -16.60 -5.79
C MET A 291 -4.18 -16.39 -7.29
N ALA A 292 -2.97 -16.66 -7.77
CA ALA A 292 -2.65 -16.69 -9.19
C ALA A 292 -3.51 -17.72 -9.96
N GLY A 293 -3.76 -18.89 -9.35
CA GLY A 293 -4.70 -19.90 -9.87
C GLY A 293 -6.14 -19.40 -9.95
N GLU A 294 -6.63 -18.73 -8.91
CA GLU A 294 -7.98 -18.11 -8.88
C GLU A 294 -8.13 -17.00 -9.95
N LEU A 295 -7.06 -16.25 -10.23
CA LEU A 295 -7.03 -15.22 -11.29
C LEU A 295 -6.78 -15.79 -12.69
N GLY A 296 -6.40 -17.07 -12.80
CA GLY A 296 -6.08 -17.73 -14.07
C GLY A 296 -4.84 -17.14 -14.78
N ARG A 297 -3.91 -16.52 -14.05
CA ARG A 297 -2.69 -15.92 -14.61
C ARG A 297 -1.49 -16.14 -13.68
N PRO A 298 -0.28 -16.33 -14.20
CA PRO A 298 0.89 -16.56 -13.37
C PRO A 298 1.22 -15.33 -12.51
N SER A 299 1.80 -15.58 -11.33
CA SER A 299 2.35 -14.56 -10.44
C SER A 299 3.55 -13.84 -11.11
N PRO A 300 3.60 -12.49 -11.11
CA PRO A 300 4.79 -11.76 -11.55
C PRO A 300 5.99 -11.88 -10.60
N SER A 301 5.77 -12.18 -9.31
CA SER A 301 6.87 -12.36 -8.34
C SER A 301 7.93 -13.33 -8.86
N ALA A 302 9.19 -12.92 -8.76
CA ALA A 302 10.31 -13.78 -9.14
C ALA A 302 10.44 -14.96 -8.16
N VAL A 303 10.25 -14.70 -6.86
CA VAL A 303 10.33 -15.72 -5.81
C VAL A 303 9.22 -16.76 -5.95
N VAL A 304 7.96 -16.34 -6.17
CA VAL A 304 6.85 -17.29 -6.39
C VAL A 304 7.13 -18.19 -7.59
N ARG A 305 7.59 -17.62 -8.71
CA ARG A 305 7.92 -18.42 -9.91
C ARG A 305 9.05 -19.41 -9.69
N ALA A 306 10.04 -19.05 -8.87
CA ALA A 306 11.17 -19.93 -8.56
C ALA A 306 10.81 -21.02 -7.55
N MET A 307 9.90 -20.75 -6.61
CA MET A 307 9.56 -21.65 -5.49
C MET A 307 8.30 -22.48 -5.70
N SER A 308 7.42 -22.10 -6.64
CA SER A 308 6.18 -22.83 -6.95
C SER A 308 6.33 -23.84 -8.10
N GLY A 309 7.55 -23.97 -8.64
CA GLY A 309 7.90 -24.88 -9.72
C GLY A 309 8.21 -26.30 -9.27
#